data_AF-A0A376RQQ8-F1
#
_entry.id   AF-A0A376RQQ8-F1
#
_cell.length_a   1.000
_cell.length_b   1.000
_cell.length_c   1.000
_cell.angle_alpha   90.00
_cell.angle_beta   90.00
_cell.angle_gamma   90.00
#
_symmetry.space_group_name_H-M   'P 1'
#
loop_
_entity.id
_entity.type
_entity.pdbx_description
1 polymer ?
#
loop_
_entity_poly.entity_id
_entity_poly.type
_entity_poly.pdbx_seq_one_letter_code
_entity_poly.pdbx_strand_id
1 'polypeptide(L)'
;MKIEQNYSGPTVYVQNASRTVGVVAALLSETQRDDFVARTRKEYETVRIQHGRKKPRTPPVTLEAARDNDFAFDWQAYTPPVAHRLGVQEVEASIETLRNYIDWTPFFMTWSLAGKYPRILEDEVVGVEAQRLFKDANDMLDKLSAEKTLNPRGVVGPVPRQTVWAMTLKSTVTKRAPM
;
A
#
# COMPACT_ATOMS: atom_id res chain seq x y z
N MET A 1 -13.04 9.03 14.41
CA MET A 1 -14.02 8.32 13.57
C MET A 1 -14.62 9.31 12.59
N LYS A 2 -14.51 9.07 11.28
CA LYS A 2 -15.02 9.99 10.24
C LYS A 2 -16.30 9.50 9.55
N ILE A 3 -16.57 8.18 9.54
CA ILE A 3 -17.66 7.59 8.74
C ILE A 3 -18.97 7.55 9.53
N GLU A 4 -18.96 6.91 10.71
CA GLU A 4 -20.17 6.62 11.51
C GLU A 4 -21.08 7.83 11.80
N GLN A 5 -20.53 9.04 11.90
CA GLN A 5 -21.32 10.26 12.17
C GLN A 5 -22.23 10.67 11.00
N ASN A 6 -21.99 10.15 9.79
CA ASN A 6 -22.72 10.51 8.59
C ASN A 6 -23.83 9.50 8.25
N TYR A 7 -24.06 8.51 9.12
CA TYR A 7 -25.12 7.51 8.93
C TYR A 7 -25.83 7.25 10.25
N SER A 8 -27.17 7.32 10.25
CA SER A 8 -27.98 7.15 11.46
C SER A 8 -28.07 5.70 11.91
N GLY A 9 -27.98 4.74 10.98
CA GLY A 9 -27.98 3.31 11.27
C GLY A 9 -26.63 2.80 11.82
N PRO A 10 -26.55 1.51 12.19
CA PRO A 10 -25.29 0.90 12.65
C PRO A 10 -24.19 0.99 11.59
N THR A 11 -23.03 1.54 11.96
CA THR A 11 -21.80 1.52 11.14
C THR A 11 -20.76 0.71 11.90
N VAL A 12 -20.17 -0.30 11.26
CA VAL A 12 -19.20 -1.19 11.91
C VAL A 12 -18.01 -1.44 11.00
N TYR A 13 -16.81 -1.14 11.48
CA TYR A 13 -15.54 -1.54 10.89
C TYR A 13 -15.16 -2.95 11.37
N VAL A 14 -14.86 -3.84 10.43
CA VAL A 14 -14.41 -5.22 10.70
C VAL A 14 -13.07 -5.43 10.02
N GLN A 15 -12.11 -6.01 10.76
CA GLN A 15 -10.71 -6.09 10.33
C GLN A 15 -10.42 -7.18 9.29
N ASN A 16 -11.16 -8.30 9.32
CA ASN A 16 -10.94 -9.43 8.43
C ASN A 16 -12.22 -10.27 8.30
N ALA A 17 -12.22 -11.20 7.33
CA ALA A 17 -13.40 -11.99 6.98
C ALA A 17 -13.89 -12.91 8.11
N SER A 18 -12.99 -13.52 8.88
CA SER A 18 -13.38 -14.43 9.98
C SER A 18 -14.17 -13.71 11.06
N ARG A 19 -13.83 -12.45 11.37
CA ARG A 19 -14.58 -11.63 12.33
C ARG A 19 -15.91 -11.11 11.79
N THR A 20 -16.08 -11.03 10.48
CA THR A 20 -17.32 -10.56 9.85
C THR A 20 -18.50 -11.45 10.20
N VAL A 21 -18.31 -12.77 10.26
CA VAL A 21 -19.39 -13.71 10.57
C VAL A 21 -20.02 -13.42 11.93
N GLY A 22 -19.20 -13.26 12.97
CA GLY A 22 -19.70 -12.96 14.31
C GLY A 22 -20.38 -11.59 14.40
N VAL A 23 -19.88 -10.59 13.68
CA VAL A 23 -20.49 -9.25 13.63
C VAL A 23 -21.85 -9.28 12.92
N VAL A 24 -21.95 -9.93 11.77
CA VAL A 24 -23.20 -10.04 11.02
C VAL A 24 -24.22 -10.84 11.83
N ALA A 25 -23.83 -11.94 12.46
CA ALA A 25 -24.70 -12.72 13.33
C ALA A 25 -25.25 -11.88 14.50
N ALA A 26 -24.39 -11.10 15.16
CA ALA A 26 -24.83 -10.21 16.25
C ALA A 26 -25.78 -9.10 15.75
N LEU A 27 -25.53 -8.53 14.58
CA LEU A 27 -26.38 -7.47 14.00
C LEU A 27 -27.76 -7.96 13.52
N LEU A 28 -27.86 -9.23 13.14
CA LEU A 28 -29.10 -9.86 12.70
C LEU A 28 -29.87 -10.54 13.84
N SER A 29 -29.25 -10.72 15.01
CA SER A 29 -29.87 -11.34 16.17
C SER A 29 -30.82 -10.38 16.88
N GLU A 30 -32.06 -10.80 17.09
CA GLU A 30 -33.07 -10.03 17.84
C GLU A 30 -32.67 -9.76 19.29
N THR A 31 -31.86 -10.63 19.89
CA THR A 31 -31.45 -10.52 21.30
C THR A 31 -30.11 -9.81 21.50
N GLN A 32 -29.24 -9.77 20.49
CA GLN A 32 -27.88 -9.22 20.62
C GLN A 32 -27.67 -7.89 19.90
N ARG A 33 -28.50 -7.57 18.91
CA ARG A 33 -28.30 -6.41 18.03
C ARG A 33 -28.16 -5.12 18.81
N ASP A 34 -29.09 -4.82 19.71
CA ASP A 34 -29.15 -3.52 20.38
C ASP A 34 -27.94 -3.32 21.31
N ASP A 35 -27.60 -4.34 22.10
CA ASP A 35 -26.42 -4.35 22.96
C ASP A 35 -25.12 -4.23 22.16
N PHE A 36 -25.01 -4.94 21.04
CA PHE A 36 -23.84 -4.88 20.15
C PHE A 36 -23.66 -3.49 19.53
N VAL A 37 -24.74 -2.88 19.04
CA VAL A 37 -24.72 -1.53 18.44
C VAL A 37 -24.38 -0.49 19.51
N ALA A 38 -25.00 -0.56 20.69
CA ALA A 38 -24.73 0.36 21.79
C ALA A 38 -23.26 0.30 22.23
N ARG A 39 -22.71 -0.91 22.39
CA ARG A 39 -21.29 -1.12 22.73
C ARG A 39 -20.38 -0.56 21.64
N THR A 40 -20.64 -0.84 20.37
CA THR A 40 -19.82 -0.37 19.26
C THR A 40 -19.81 1.17 19.16
N ARG A 41 -20.98 1.82 19.33
CA ARG A 41 -21.06 3.30 19.37
C ARG A 41 -20.23 3.88 20.52
N LYS A 42 -20.28 3.26 21.70
CA LYS A 42 -19.48 3.68 22.86
C LYS A 42 -17.97 3.52 22.61
N GLU A 43 -17.55 2.42 22.00
CA GLU A 43 -16.16 2.20 21.57
C GLU A 43 -15.72 3.30 20.59
N TYR A 44 -16.57 3.65 19.63
CA TYR A 44 -16.26 4.66 18.61
C TYR A 44 -16.18 6.07 19.17
N GLU A 45 -17.03 6.41 20.13
CA GLU A 45 -16.94 7.67 20.87
C GLU A 45 -15.64 7.74 21.68
N THR A 46 -15.26 6.65 22.34
CA THR A 46 -13.99 6.57 23.09
C THR A 46 -12.80 6.82 22.16
N VAL A 47 -12.74 6.13 21.02
CA VAL A 47 -11.67 6.30 20.01
C VAL A 47 -11.66 7.72 19.43
N ARG A 48 -12.83 8.34 19.25
CA ARG A 48 -12.98 9.72 18.77
C ARG A 48 -12.40 10.71 19.78
N ILE A 49 -12.79 10.62 21.05
CA ILE A 49 -12.27 11.48 22.11
C ILE A 49 -10.75 11.30 22.25
N GLN A 50 -10.26 10.07 22.24
CA GLN A 50 -8.82 9.79 22.32
C GLN A 50 -8.05 10.40 21.14
N HIS A 51 -8.55 10.25 19.90
CA HIS A 51 -7.92 10.87 18.73
C HIS A 51 -8.03 12.39 18.74
N GLY A 52 -9.15 12.95 19.18
CA GLY A 52 -9.33 14.41 19.31
C GLY A 52 -8.39 15.04 20.34
N ARG A 53 -7.98 14.27 21.36
CA ARG A 53 -6.97 14.69 22.34
C ARG A 53 -5.53 14.51 21.85
N LYS A 54 -5.27 13.81 20.74
CA LYS A 54 -3.91 13.64 20.22
C LYS A 54 -3.37 14.99 19.77
N LYS A 55 -2.40 15.50 20.54
CA LYS A 55 -1.54 16.58 20.08
C LYS A 55 -0.42 15.97 19.21
N PRO A 56 0.06 16.70 18.19
CA PRO A 56 1.25 16.31 17.46
C PRO A 56 2.38 15.97 18.44
N ARG A 57 3.02 14.81 18.25
CA ARG A 57 4.14 14.37 19.10
C ARG A 57 5.33 15.31 18.99
N THR A 58 5.47 15.95 17.83
CA THR A 58 6.41 17.03 17.53
C THR A 58 5.61 18.24 17.05
N PRO A 59 5.97 19.47 17.47
CA PRO A 59 5.32 20.67 16.96
C PRO A 59 5.40 20.71 15.43
N PRO A 60 4.31 21.06 14.72
CA PRO A 60 4.39 21.31 13.30
C PRO A 60 5.29 22.52 13.04
N VAL A 61 6.04 22.48 11.95
CA VAL A 61 6.83 23.61 11.45
C VAL A 61 6.09 24.29 10.30
N THR A 62 6.44 25.54 10.01
CA THR A 62 5.95 26.20 8.79
C THR A 62 6.52 25.51 7.56
N LEU A 63 5.85 25.69 6.42
CA LEU A 63 6.33 25.15 5.14
C LEU A 63 7.70 25.73 4.78
N GLU A 64 7.93 27.00 5.11
CA GLU A 64 9.20 27.70 4.92
C GLU A 64 10.31 27.05 5.74
N ALA A 65 10.10 26.86 7.05
CA ALA A 65 11.10 26.22 7.90
C ALA A 65 11.41 24.76 7.49
N ALA A 66 10.42 24.03 6.97
CA ALA A 66 10.65 22.69 6.43
C ALA A 66 11.47 22.71 5.13
N ARG A 67 11.31 23.73 4.28
CA ARG A 67 12.09 23.92 3.06
C ARG A 67 13.50 24.40 3.34
N ASP A 68 13.68 25.26 4.35
CA ASP A 68 14.99 25.73 4.79
C ASP A 68 15.81 24.61 5.45
N ASN A 69 15.14 23.59 5.98
CA ASN A 69 15.74 22.37 6.52
C ASN A 69 15.60 21.19 5.53
N ASP A 70 15.91 21.44 4.25
CA ASP A 70 15.93 20.39 3.24
C ASP A 70 17.11 19.42 3.42
N PHE A 71 17.24 18.48 2.48
CA PHE A 71 18.36 17.54 2.49
C PHE A 71 19.66 18.25 2.12
N ALA A 72 20.47 18.57 3.14
CA ALA A 72 21.78 19.18 2.96
C ALA A 72 22.75 18.21 2.27
N PHE A 73 23.12 18.52 1.03
CA PHE A 73 24.01 17.70 0.21
C PHE A 73 24.83 18.56 -0.75
N ASP A 74 26.12 18.24 -0.90
CA ASP A 74 27.00 18.92 -1.85
C ASP A 74 26.79 18.37 -3.26
N TRP A 75 25.91 19.03 -4.00
CA TRP A 75 25.64 18.70 -5.40
C TRP A 75 26.79 19.07 -6.36
N GLN A 76 27.71 19.95 -5.96
CA GLN A 76 28.85 20.33 -6.82
C GLN A 76 29.92 19.24 -6.85
N ALA A 77 30.07 18.49 -5.75
CA ALA A 77 30.98 17.35 -5.66
C ALA A 77 30.36 16.02 -6.15
N TYR A 78 29.08 16.01 -6.54
CA TYR A 78 28.37 14.81 -6.97
C TYR A 78 28.00 14.87 -8.45
N THR A 79 28.38 13.82 -9.17
CA THR A 79 27.92 13.58 -10.54
C THR A 79 26.83 12.51 -10.52
N PRO A 80 25.54 12.84 -10.73
CA PRO A 80 24.48 11.86 -10.82
C PRO A 80 24.77 10.83 -11.94
N PRO A 81 24.45 9.54 -11.73
CA PRO A 81 24.63 8.53 -12.77
C PRO A 81 23.75 8.87 -13.97
N VAL A 82 24.37 8.94 -15.15
CA VAL A 82 23.65 9.16 -16.40
C VAL A 82 22.90 7.87 -16.75
N ALA A 83 21.59 7.97 -16.93
CA ALA A 83 20.77 6.83 -17.35
C ALA A 83 21.28 6.30 -18.71
N HIS A 84 21.60 5.01 -18.78
CA HIS A 84 22.12 4.39 -20.00
C HIS A 84 21.14 4.44 -21.17
N ARG A 85 19.83 4.49 -20.88
CA ARG A 85 18.76 4.61 -21.87
C ARG A 85 17.70 5.57 -21.35
N LEU A 86 17.40 6.58 -22.15
CA LEU A 86 16.30 7.51 -21.93
C LEU A 86 15.12 7.15 -22.83
N GLY A 87 13.95 7.68 -22.48
CA GLY A 87 12.72 7.46 -23.25
C GLY A 87 11.95 6.23 -22.78
N VAL A 88 10.78 6.04 -23.37
CA VAL A 88 9.82 5.02 -22.97
C VAL A 88 10.05 3.72 -23.73
N GLN A 89 10.11 2.60 -23.02
CA GLN A 89 10.28 1.27 -23.57
C GLN A 89 9.20 0.34 -23.02
N GLU A 90 8.49 -0.37 -23.89
CA GLU A 90 7.69 -1.52 -23.49
C GLU A 90 8.61 -2.65 -22.99
N VAL A 91 8.18 -3.34 -21.95
CA VAL A 91 8.88 -4.50 -21.40
C VAL A 91 7.90 -5.64 -21.18
N GLU A 92 8.39 -6.85 -21.40
CA GLU A 92 7.68 -8.09 -21.14
C GLU A 92 8.61 -9.03 -20.39
N ALA A 93 8.02 -9.90 -19.56
CA ALA A 93 8.77 -10.92 -18.84
C ALA A 93 7.90 -12.18 -18.73
N SER A 94 8.51 -13.33 -18.93
CA SER A 94 7.82 -14.60 -18.76
C SER A 94 7.48 -14.86 -17.29
N ILE A 95 6.45 -15.67 -17.04
CA ILE A 95 6.15 -16.18 -15.69
C ILE A 95 7.38 -16.91 -15.12
N GLU A 96 8.11 -17.68 -15.93
CA GLU A 96 9.37 -18.33 -15.50
C GLU A 96 10.42 -17.36 -15.00
N THR A 97 10.51 -16.17 -15.58
CA THR A 97 11.44 -15.14 -15.11
C THR A 97 10.94 -14.55 -13.80
N LEU A 98 9.67 -14.12 -13.78
CA LEU A 98 9.10 -13.38 -12.66
C LEU A 98 8.86 -14.22 -11.41
N ARG A 99 8.66 -15.54 -11.53
CA ARG A 99 8.42 -16.43 -10.37
C ARG A 99 9.55 -16.38 -9.34
N ASN A 100 10.77 -16.08 -9.78
CA ASN A 100 11.95 -15.94 -8.91
C ASN A 100 11.98 -14.62 -8.13
N TYR A 101 11.12 -13.68 -8.49
CA TYR A 101 11.00 -12.36 -7.87
C TYR A 101 9.70 -12.20 -7.06
N ILE A 102 8.90 -13.27 -6.93
CA ILE A 102 7.69 -13.26 -6.11
C ILE A 102 8.09 -13.28 -4.63
N ASP A 103 7.64 -12.26 -3.88
CA ASP A 103 7.52 -12.39 -2.43
C ASP A 103 6.24 -13.16 -2.12
N TRP A 104 6.41 -14.38 -1.62
CA TRP A 104 5.30 -15.27 -1.27
C TRP A 104 4.65 -14.92 0.08
N THR A 105 5.25 -14.06 0.89
CA THR A 105 4.71 -13.72 2.22
C THR A 105 3.33 -13.02 2.10
N PRO A 106 3.15 -11.98 1.26
CA PRO A 106 1.82 -11.40 1.04
C PRO A 106 0.81 -12.38 0.43
N PHE A 107 1.26 -13.37 -0.34
CA PHE A 107 0.39 -14.41 -0.88
C PHE A 107 -0.22 -15.25 0.25
N PHE A 108 0.58 -15.76 1.19
CA PHE A 108 0.05 -16.49 2.35
C PHE A 108 -0.84 -15.62 3.25
N MET A 109 -0.49 -14.36 3.45
CA MET A 109 -1.33 -13.40 4.18
C MET A 109 -2.71 -13.23 3.53
N THR A 110 -2.77 -13.20 2.19
CA THR A 110 -4.04 -13.12 1.44
C THR A 110 -4.93 -14.32 1.73
N TRP A 111 -4.34 -15.49 1.94
CA TRP A 111 -5.02 -16.72 2.34
C TRP A 111 -5.17 -16.89 3.85
N SER A 112 -4.95 -15.82 4.64
CA SER A 112 -5.05 -15.81 6.09
C SER A 112 -4.13 -16.81 6.81
N LEU A 113 -3.03 -17.20 6.16
CA LEU A 113 -1.96 -18.00 6.77
C LEU A 113 -0.86 -17.07 7.27
N ALA A 114 -0.75 -16.97 8.60
CA ALA A 114 0.22 -16.09 9.24
C ALA A 114 1.60 -16.76 9.27
N GLY A 115 2.62 -16.06 8.76
CA GLY A 115 3.99 -16.56 8.74
C GLY A 115 4.76 -15.95 7.58
N LYS A 116 6.10 -16.01 7.66
CA LYS A 116 6.98 -15.51 6.61
C LYS A 116 7.48 -16.67 5.75
N TYR A 117 7.46 -16.53 4.42
CA TYR A 117 8.10 -17.50 3.52
C TYR A 117 9.64 -17.42 3.60
N PRO A 118 10.39 -18.55 3.56
CA PRO A 118 9.91 -19.93 3.46
C PRO A 118 9.55 -20.59 4.80
N ARG A 119 9.83 -19.96 5.95
CA ARG A 119 9.63 -20.56 7.28
C ARG A 119 8.20 -21.03 7.57
N ILE A 120 7.19 -20.36 6.99
CA ILE A 120 5.77 -20.77 7.12
C ILE A 120 5.52 -22.20 6.65
N LEU A 121 6.35 -22.74 5.75
CA LEU A 121 6.21 -24.11 5.25
C LEU A 121 6.56 -25.16 6.31
N GLU A 122 7.32 -24.80 7.33
CA GLU A 122 7.75 -25.68 8.43
C GLU A 122 6.97 -25.41 9.72
N ASP A 123 5.94 -24.56 9.66
CA ASP A 123 5.12 -24.21 10.83
C ASP A 123 4.31 -25.42 11.33
N GLU A 124 4.32 -25.65 12.64
CA GLU A 124 3.66 -26.82 13.26
C GLU A 124 2.14 -26.83 13.10
N VAL A 125 1.52 -25.65 12.96
CA VAL A 125 0.06 -25.50 12.92
C VAL A 125 -0.43 -25.36 11.49
N VAL A 126 0.21 -24.49 10.70
CA VAL A 126 -0.27 -24.14 9.35
C VAL A 126 0.64 -24.64 8.23
N GLY A 127 1.78 -25.25 8.52
CA GLY A 127 2.80 -25.60 7.53
C GLY A 127 2.30 -26.56 6.45
N VAL A 128 1.50 -27.58 6.83
CA VAL A 128 0.94 -28.53 5.87
C VAL A 128 0.02 -27.84 4.85
N GLU A 129 -0.88 -26.98 5.33
CA GLU A 129 -1.78 -26.21 4.44
C GLU A 129 -1.00 -25.15 3.64
N ALA A 130 0.04 -24.54 4.21
CA ALA A 130 0.91 -23.61 3.49
C ALA A 130 1.67 -24.31 2.36
N GLN A 131 2.20 -25.51 2.59
CA GLN A 131 2.86 -26.32 1.55
C GLN A 131 1.89 -26.70 0.44
N ARG A 132 0.68 -27.15 0.79
CA ARG A 132 -0.36 -27.50 -0.18
C ARG A 132 -0.75 -26.29 -1.04
N LEU A 133 -1.05 -25.16 -0.41
CA LEU A 133 -1.41 -23.93 -1.09
C LEU A 133 -0.27 -23.42 -2.00
N PHE A 134 0.97 -23.50 -1.53
CA PHE A 134 2.15 -23.14 -2.31
C PHE A 134 2.32 -24.04 -3.54
N LYS A 135 2.07 -25.35 -3.37
CA LYS A 135 2.10 -26.31 -4.47
C LYS A 135 1.02 -25.97 -5.51
N ASP A 136 -0.23 -25.81 -5.09
CA ASP A 136 -1.35 -25.50 -5.98
C ASP A 136 -1.10 -24.19 -6.74
N ALA A 137 -0.51 -23.19 -6.09
CA ALA A 137 -0.12 -21.93 -6.73
C ALA A 137 0.97 -22.12 -7.80
N ASN A 138 1.99 -22.93 -7.53
CA ASN A 138 3.05 -23.21 -8.51
C ASN A 138 2.55 -24.05 -9.67
N ASP A 139 1.72 -25.08 -9.41
CA ASP A 139 1.08 -25.88 -10.47
C ASP A 139 0.25 -24.97 -11.40
N MET A 140 -0.46 -23.98 -10.83
CA MET A 140 -1.20 -22.99 -11.61
C MET A 140 -0.27 -22.07 -12.42
N LEU A 141 0.82 -21.58 -11.81
CA LEU A 141 1.81 -20.77 -12.53
C LEU A 141 2.44 -21.54 -13.70
N ASP A 142 2.73 -22.82 -13.52
CA ASP A 142 3.27 -23.69 -14.59
C ASP A 142 2.28 -23.80 -15.74
N LYS A 143 0.99 -24.03 -15.45
CA LYS A 143 -0.08 -24.05 -16.47
C LYS A 143 -0.21 -22.71 -17.19
N LEU A 144 -0.29 -21.60 -16.46
CA LEU A 144 -0.41 -20.25 -17.02
C LEU A 144 0.80 -19.91 -17.91
N SER A 145 2.00 -20.35 -17.51
CA SER A 145 3.25 -20.17 -18.23
C SER A 145 3.28 -21.00 -19.52
N ALA A 146 2.83 -22.25 -19.47
CA ALA A 146 2.81 -23.17 -20.61
C ALA A 146 1.76 -22.78 -21.65
N GLU A 147 0.55 -22.45 -21.21
CA GLU A 147 -0.58 -22.13 -22.10
C GLU A 147 -0.57 -20.67 -22.59
N LYS A 148 0.31 -19.81 -22.05
CA LYS A 148 0.38 -18.38 -22.35
C LYS A 148 -0.96 -17.66 -22.16
N THR A 149 -1.77 -18.12 -21.20
CA THR A 149 -3.08 -17.54 -20.87
C THR A 149 -2.97 -16.31 -19.97
N LEU A 150 -1.82 -16.11 -19.32
CA LEU A 150 -1.46 -14.89 -18.60
C LEU A 150 -0.05 -14.45 -18.99
N ASN A 151 0.08 -13.24 -19.54
CA ASN A 151 1.34 -12.70 -20.04
C ASN A 151 1.67 -11.36 -19.34
N PRO A 152 2.65 -11.34 -18.43
CA PRO A 152 3.08 -10.12 -17.76
C PRO A 152 3.67 -9.09 -18.75
N ARG A 153 3.14 -7.86 -18.71
CA ARG A 153 3.60 -6.72 -19.52
C ARG A 153 3.82 -5.50 -18.64
N GLY A 154 4.70 -4.63 -19.07
CA GLY A 154 5.00 -3.37 -18.40
C GLY A 154 5.57 -2.34 -19.34
N VAL A 155 5.80 -1.14 -18.82
CA VAL A 155 6.44 -0.03 -19.52
C VAL A 155 7.37 0.67 -18.55
N VAL A 156 8.57 1.01 -19.01
CA VAL A 156 9.57 1.74 -18.23
C VAL A 156 10.10 2.90 -19.05
N GLY A 157 10.37 4.04 -18.41
CA GLY A 157 10.94 5.16 -19.14
C GLY A 157 11.65 6.17 -18.26
N PRO A 158 13.00 6.09 -18.15
CA PRO A 158 13.79 7.14 -17.52
C PRO A 158 13.69 8.44 -18.33
N VAL A 159 13.43 9.54 -17.63
CA VAL A 159 13.37 10.88 -18.21
C VAL A 159 14.37 11.80 -17.50
N PRO A 160 15.03 12.74 -18.20
CA PRO A 160 15.83 13.76 -17.55
C PRO A 160 14.96 14.58 -16.60
N ARG A 161 15.41 14.73 -15.35
CA ARG A 161 14.71 15.53 -14.35
C ARG A 161 15.72 16.34 -13.54
N GLN A 162 15.33 17.58 -13.26
CA GLN A 162 15.99 18.42 -12.28
C GLN A 162 14.94 18.86 -11.26
N THR A 163 15.34 18.92 -9.99
CA THR A 163 14.50 19.53 -8.96
C THR A 163 14.50 21.03 -9.17
N VAL A 164 13.31 21.59 -9.40
CA VAL A 164 13.07 23.03 -9.29
C VAL A 164 12.12 23.23 -8.14
N TRP A 165 12.60 23.82 -7.05
CA TRP A 165 11.75 24.19 -5.93
C TRP A 165 10.84 25.35 -6.37
N ALA A 166 9.60 25.07 -6.78
CA ALA A 166 8.59 26.11 -6.92
C ALA A 166 8.07 26.48 -5.51
N MET A 167 8.15 27.72 -5.04
CA MET A 167 7.73 28.95 -5.70
C MET A 167 8.78 30.09 -5.61
N THR A 168 9.42 30.40 -6.73
CA THR A 168 9.50 31.79 -7.23
C THR A 168 9.58 31.72 -8.76
N LEU A 169 8.42 31.64 -9.43
CA LEU A 169 8.34 31.97 -10.86
C LEU A 169 8.56 33.49 -10.98
N LYS A 170 9.81 33.93 -11.09
CA LYS A 170 10.07 35.21 -11.77
C LYS A 170 9.85 34.94 -13.25
N SER A 171 8.72 35.40 -13.76
CA SER A 171 8.45 35.44 -15.19
C SER A 171 9.51 36.31 -15.88
N THR A 172 10.60 35.69 -16.32
CA THR A 172 11.53 36.39 -17.22
C THR A 172 10.92 36.30 -18.61
N VAL A 173 10.16 37.32 -18.98
CA VAL A 173 9.72 37.55 -20.36
C VAL A 173 10.97 37.84 -21.18
N THR A 174 11.49 36.84 -21.89
CA THR A 174 12.51 37.05 -22.92
C THR A 174 11.84 37.75 -24.10
N LYS A 175 12.06 39.07 -24.21
CA LYS A 175 11.80 39.82 -25.45
C LYS A 175 12.64 39.19 -26.56
N ARG A 176 12.00 38.65 -27.60
CA ARG A 176 12.65 38.41 -28.89
C ARG A 176 13.02 39.77 -29.49
N ALA A 177 14.30 40.00 -29.74
CA ALA A 177 14.75 41.08 -30.63
C ALA A 177 14.51 40.65 -32.09
N PRO A 178 14.13 41.59 -32.99
CA PRO A 178 13.90 41.28 -34.39
C PRO A 178 15.21 41.38 -35.19
N MET A 179 15.45 40.39 -36.05
CA MET A 179 15.91 40.55 -37.44
C MET A 179 15.56 39.27 -38.19
#